data_AF-A0A3N5TB12-F1
#
_entry.id   AF-A0A3N5TB12-F1
#
_cell.length_a   1.000
_cell.length_b   1.000
_cell.length_c   1.000
_cell.angle_alpha   90.00
_cell.angle_beta   90.00
_cell.angle_gamma   90.00
#
_symmetry.space_group_name_H-M   'P 1'
#
loop_
_entity.id
_entity.type
_entity.pdbx_description
1 polymer ?
#
loop_
_entity_poly.entity_id
_entity_poly.type
_entity_poly.pdbx_seq_one_letter_code
_entity_poly.pdbx_strand_id
1 'polypeptide(L)'
;VKVVIYDREKNRVAEKEAICGRVISRNELKNLPSDFFKGNLVLKPETEGEMTTPAGKSVPFMIVFRDLPSDAKEFKVEIVEAPNL
;
A
#
# COMPACT_ATOMS: atom_id res chain seq x y z
N VAL A 1 0.28 6.18 4.02
CA VAL A 1 -0.29 5.23 5.03
C VAL A 1 0.71 4.12 5.31
N LYS A 2 0.71 3.58 6.53
CA LYS A 2 1.50 2.41 6.92
C LYS A 2 0.56 1.24 7.16
N VAL A 3 0.94 0.06 6.67
CA VAL A 3 0.23 -1.19 6.96
C VAL A 3 1.20 -2.14 7.63
N VAL A 4 0.75 -2.69 8.76
CA VAL A 4 1.47 -3.73 9.52
C VAL A 4 0.63 -5.00 9.49
N ILE A 5 1.25 -6.12 9.18
CA ILE A 5 0.65 -7.45 9.19
C ILE A 5 1.10 -8.17 10.47
N TYR A 6 0.15 -8.83 11.12
CA TYR A 6 0.35 -9.59 12.35
C TYR A 6 0.00 -11.07 12.15
N ASP A 7 0.73 -11.94 12.85
CA ASP A 7 0.40 -13.35 12.96
C ASP A 7 -0.73 -13.61 13.99
N ARG A 8 -0.99 -14.89 14.28
CA ARG A 8 -2.02 -15.33 15.24
C ARG A 8 -1.70 -14.97 16.69
N GLU A 9 -0.43 -14.76 17.01
CA GLU A 9 0.07 -14.39 18.34
C GLU A 9 0.21 -12.88 18.51
N LYS A 10 -0.17 -12.10 17.47
CA LYS A 10 -0.03 -10.65 17.38
C LYS A 10 1.42 -10.16 17.25
N ASN A 11 2.34 -11.03 16.83
CA ASN A 11 3.68 -10.57 16.44
C ASN A 11 3.63 -9.91 15.06
N ARG A 12 4.48 -8.91 14.82
CA ARG A 12 4.60 -8.25 13.52
C ARG A 12 5.38 -9.15 12.57
N VAL A 13 4.79 -9.48 11.42
CA VAL A 13 5.43 -10.33 10.41
C VAL A 13 5.81 -9.58 9.13
N ALA A 14 5.18 -8.44 8.87
CA ALA A 14 5.56 -7.56 7.77
C ALA A 14 5.08 -6.13 8.02
N GLU A 15 5.77 -5.14 7.45
CA GLU A 15 5.30 -3.77 7.38
C GLU A 15 5.70 -3.11 6.06
N LYS A 16 4.85 -2.22 5.56
CA LYS A 16 5.14 -1.38 4.39
C LYS A 16 4.40 -0.05 4.48
N GLU A 17 4.96 0.97 3.84
CA GLU A 17 4.29 2.25 3.61
C GLU A 17 3.87 2.37 2.14
N ALA A 18 2.74 3.05 1.93
CA ALA A 18 2.18 3.32 0.62
C ALA A 18 1.68 4.77 0.52
N ILE A 19 1.82 5.35 -0.67
CA ILE A 19 1.25 6.65 -1.03
C ILE A 19 -0.20 6.41 -1.48
N CYS A 20 -1.12 7.26 -1.02
CA CYS A 20 -2.52 7.21 -1.43
C CYS A 20 -2.72 7.91 -2.78
N GLY A 21 -3.72 7.49 -3.54
CA GLY A 21 -4.14 8.10 -4.81
C GLY A 21 -4.12 7.10 -5.94
N ARG A 22 -2.95 6.52 -6.22
CA ARG A 22 -2.78 5.54 -7.29
C ARG A 22 -3.07 4.12 -6.81
N VAL A 23 -3.92 3.43 -7.55
CA VAL A 23 -4.15 1.99 -7.43
C VAL A 23 -3.94 1.33 -8.80
N ILE A 24 -3.40 0.12 -8.79
CA ILE A 24 -3.21 -0.66 -10.02
C ILE A 24 -4.34 -1.70 -10.06
N SER A 25 -5.04 -1.80 -11.18
CA SER A 25 -6.08 -2.80 -11.34
C SER A 25 -5.49 -4.22 -11.34
N ARG A 26 -6.34 -5.22 -11.04
CA ARG A 26 -5.92 -6.63 -11.12
C ARG A 26 -5.40 -7.03 -12.50
N ASN A 27 -5.93 -6.43 -13.57
CA ASN A 27 -5.49 -6.75 -14.93
C ASN A 27 -4.10 -6.18 -15.21
N GLU A 28 -3.87 -4.93 -14.82
CA GLU A 28 -2.54 -4.31 -14.93
C GLU A 28 -1.51 -5.06 -14.08
N LEU A 29 -1.85 -5.43 -12.83
CA LEU A 29 -0.96 -6.20 -11.96
C LEU A 29 -0.47 -7.51 -12.59
N LYS A 30 -1.31 -8.21 -13.36
CA LYS A 30 -0.95 -9.45 -14.07
C LYS A 30 0.04 -9.21 -15.22
N ASN A 31 0.00 -8.03 -15.81
CA ASN A 31 0.81 -7.67 -16.97
C ASN A 31 2.12 -6.97 -16.57
N LEU A 32 2.33 -6.70 -15.27
CA LEU A 32 3.56 -6.10 -14.80
C LEU A 32 4.69 -7.13 -14.78
N PRO A 33 5.92 -6.72 -15.16
CA PRO A 33 7.06 -7.62 -15.14
C PRO A 33 7.35 -8.08 -13.71
N SER A 34 7.85 -9.30 -13.53
CA SER A 34 8.21 -9.86 -12.22
C SER A 34 9.15 -8.96 -11.41
N ASP A 35 9.97 -8.18 -12.12
CA ASP A 35 10.93 -7.24 -11.57
C ASP A 35 10.27 -6.00 -10.96
N PHE A 36 9.08 -5.61 -11.44
CA PHE A 36 8.28 -4.53 -10.84
C PHE A 36 7.99 -4.80 -9.35
N PHE A 37 7.87 -6.07 -9.01
CA PHE A 37 7.57 -6.48 -7.65
C PHE A 37 8.83 -6.67 -6.80
N LYS A 38 10.04 -6.67 -7.38
CA LYS A 38 11.31 -6.81 -6.66
C LYS A 38 11.63 -5.52 -5.90
N GLY A 39 11.90 -5.64 -4.59
CA GLY A 39 12.21 -4.51 -3.70
C GLY A 39 11.00 -3.87 -3.03
N ASN A 40 11.18 -2.63 -2.54
CA ASN A 40 10.12 -1.85 -1.91
C ASN A 40 9.23 -1.26 -3.00
N LEU A 41 8.15 -1.99 -3.32
CA LEU A 41 7.10 -1.50 -4.20
C LEU A 41 6.42 -0.27 -3.58
N VAL A 42 6.78 0.91 -4.07
CA VAL A 42 6.10 2.17 -3.75
C VAL A 42 5.44 2.67 -5.01
N LEU A 43 4.11 2.68 -5.02
CA LEU A 43 3.34 3.27 -6.12
C LEU A 43 3.47 4.78 -6.02
N LYS A 44 4.26 5.36 -6.92
CA LYS A 44 4.41 6.81 -7.00
C LYS A 44 3.30 7.41 -7.88
N PRO A 45 2.78 8.58 -7.50
CA PRO A 45 1.94 9.40 -8.37
C PRO A 45 2.66 9.69 -9.69
N GLU A 46 1.96 9.59 -10.82
CA GLU A 46 2.49 9.97 -12.14
C GLU A 46 2.16 11.43 -12.49
N THR A 47 1.10 11.97 -11.91
CA THR A 47 0.60 13.32 -12.19
C THR A 47 0.45 14.15 -10.91
N GLU A 48 0.47 15.47 -11.03
CA GLU A 48 0.19 16.37 -9.89
C GLU A 48 -1.23 16.16 -9.33
N GLY A 49 -2.20 15.85 -10.20
CA GLY A 49 -3.57 15.56 -9.79
C GLY A 49 -3.66 14.35 -8.83
N GLU A 50 -2.81 13.33 -9.03
CA GLU A 50 -2.69 12.18 -8.13
C GLU A 50 -2.02 12.51 -6.78
N MET A 51 -1.32 13.64 -6.67
CA MET A 51 -0.76 14.13 -5.40
C MET A 51 -1.77 14.95 -4.59
N THR A 52 -2.87 15.38 -5.22
CA THR A 52 -3.88 16.22 -4.57
C THR A 52 -5.08 15.40 -4.12
N THR A 53 -5.55 15.68 -2.90
CA THR A 53 -6.77 15.09 -2.35
C THR A 53 -7.69 16.21 -1.88
N PRO A 54 -8.90 16.35 -2.44
CA PRO A 54 -9.85 17.33 -1.95
C PRO A 54 -10.30 16.99 -0.52
N ALA A 55 -10.47 18.02 0.31
CA ALA A 55 -10.97 17.85 1.67
C ALA A 55 -12.33 17.14 1.70
N GLY A 56 -12.51 16.23 2.65
CA GLY A 56 -13.74 15.45 2.82
C GLY A 56 -13.98 14.37 1.76
N LYS A 57 -13.01 14.12 0.86
CA LYS A 57 -13.07 13.02 -0.10
C LYS A 57 -12.24 11.83 0.36
N SER A 58 -12.66 10.64 -0.06
CA SER A 58 -11.92 9.40 0.14
C SER A 58 -10.85 9.25 -0.93
N VAL A 59 -9.68 8.73 -0.54
CA VAL A 59 -8.57 8.44 -1.45
C VAL A 59 -8.27 6.95 -1.41
N PRO A 60 -8.29 6.25 -2.55
CA PRO A 60 -7.91 4.85 -2.58
C PRO A 60 -6.40 4.71 -2.36
N PHE A 61 -5.99 3.58 -1.79
CA PHE A 61 -4.59 3.19 -1.73
C PHE A 61 -4.48 1.69 -1.93
N MET A 62 -3.32 1.23 -2.39
CA MET A 62 -3.03 -0.19 -2.56
C MET A 62 -1.67 -0.49 -1.95
N ILE A 63 -1.59 -1.63 -1.26
CA ILE A 63 -0.35 -2.18 -0.74
C ILE A 63 -0.25 -3.64 -1.11
N VAL A 64 0.93 -4.07 -1.54
CA VAL A 64 1.17 -5.46 -1.97
C VAL A 64 2.29 -6.05 -1.13
N PHE A 65 1.94 -7.06 -0.34
CA PHE A 65 2.89 -7.94 0.31
C PHE A 65 3.06 -9.19 -0.54
N ARG A 66 4.31 -9.63 -0.70
CA ARG A 66 4.64 -10.91 -1.30
C ARG A 66 5.23 -11.79 -0.21
N ASP A 67 5.07 -13.10 -0.38
CA ASP A 67 5.71 -14.10 0.48
C ASP A 67 5.36 -13.91 1.96
N LEU A 68 4.10 -13.57 2.24
CA LEU A 68 3.60 -13.49 3.61
C LEU A 68 3.64 -14.87 4.27
N PRO A 69 4.07 -14.97 5.53
CA PRO A 69 3.94 -16.19 6.31
C PRO A 69 2.51 -16.72 6.32
N SER A 70 2.35 -18.05 6.29
CA SER A 70 1.04 -18.72 6.21
C SER A 70 0.15 -18.47 7.43
N ASP A 71 0.73 -17.98 8.53
CA ASP A 71 0.07 -17.64 9.78
C ASP A 71 -0.30 -16.15 9.91
N ALA A 72 0.02 -15.32 8.91
CA ALA A 72 -0.49 -13.95 8.82
C ALA A 72 -2.02 -13.92 8.90
N LYS A 73 -2.58 -13.10 9.81
CA LYS A 73 -4.01 -13.15 10.13
C LYS A 73 -4.68 -11.80 10.28
N GLU A 74 -3.97 -10.79 10.78
CA GLU A 74 -4.52 -9.47 11.02
C GLU A 74 -3.66 -8.40 10.35
N PHE A 75 -4.28 -7.27 10.01
CA PHE A 75 -3.56 -6.11 9.54
C PHE A 75 -4.07 -4.84 10.22
N LYS A 76 -3.15 -3.90 10.45
CA LYS A 76 -3.46 -2.55 10.94
C LYS A 76 -3.06 -1.54 9.88
N VAL A 77 -3.93 -0.58 9.63
CA VAL A 77 -3.65 0.56 8.75
C VAL A 77 -3.57 1.83 9.59
N GLU A 78 -2.53 2.63 9.36
CA GLU A 78 -2.31 3.90 10.02
C GLU A 78 -2.01 5.00 8.99
N ILE A 79 -2.50 6.22 9.26
CA ILE A 79 -2.09 7.42 8.52
C ILE A 79 -0.76 7.88 9.14
N VAL A 80 0.31 7.89 8.34
CA VAL A 80 1.65 8.33 8.78
C VAL A 80 1.78 9.84 8.61
N GLU A 81 1.31 10.34 7.48
CA GLU A 81 1.36 11.73 7.10
C GLU A 81 0.11 12.04 6.26
N ALA A 82 -0.43 13.24 6.44
CA ALA A 82 -1.42 13.82 5.57
C ALA A 82 -0.82 15.11 4.98
N PRO A 83 -0.91 15.34 3.66
CA PRO A 83 -0.48 16.61 3.08
C PRO A 83 -1.23 17.75 3.76
N ASN A 84 -0.51 18.84 4.06
CA ASN A 84 -1.10 20.05 4.65
C ASN A 84 -2.25 20.54 3.77
N LEU A 85 -3.39 20.84 4.40
CA LEU A 85 -4.59 21.40 3.77
C LEU A 85 -4.35 22.79 3.19
#